data_AF-A0A565CCG3-F1
#
_entry.id   AF-A0A565CCG3-F1
#
_cell.length_a   1.000
_cell.length_b   1.000
_cell.length_c   1.000
_cell.angle_alpha   90.00
_cell.angle_beta   90.00
_cell.angle_gamma   90.00
#
_symmetry.space_group_name_H-M   'P 1'
#
loop_
_entity.id
_entity.type
_entity.pdbx_description
1 polymer ?
#
loop_
_entity_poly.entity_id
_entity_poly.type
_entity_poly.pdbx_seq_one_letter_code
_entity_poly.pdbx_strand_id
1 'polypeptide(L)'
;MWGGAAEPADSYYQVRPECTDVPKTRFKIKPGKTLSVRKWQAAFVQEGSLDIGKTLKRIRRGGIHPSIRGEVWEFLLGCYDPMSTFEEREQTRQRRRLQYASWKEECKKMFPVIGSGKFITAPVITEKGQPNYDPLVLQEINLGTNSNGSDFFQQLTSRGPLDKKVIQWLLSLHQIGLDVNRTDRTLVFYEKKENLSKLWDILSVYAWIDKEVGYCQGMSDLCSPMIILLEEEADAFWCFERLMRRLVLTLHIFSIEEISAALGDLLELKLNLLIWLQSLRLLTPNFTNI
;
A
#
# COMPACT_ATOMS: atom_id res chain seq x y z
N MET A 1 -30.30 -22.36 -19.58
CA MET A 1 -29.36 -22.59 -18.47
C MET A 1 -27.95 -22.76 -19.03
N TRP A 2 -27.10 -21.73 -18.97
CA TRP A 2 -25.65 -21.89 -19.20
C TRP A 2 -24.93 -20.86 -18.32
N GLY A 3 -24.71 -21.21 -17.05
CA GLY A 3 -23.79 -20.47 -16.19
C GLY A 3 -22.39 -21.01 -16.48
N GLY A 4 -21.54 -20.21 -17.13
CA GLY A 4 -20.14 -20.59 -17.35
C GLY A 4 -19.46 -20.99 -16.04
N ALA A 5 -18.52 -21.92 -16.12
CA ALA A 5 -17.78 -22.42 -14.97
C ALA A 5 -17.16 -21.25 -14.19
N ALA A 6 -17.21 -21.32 -12.86
CA ALA A 6 -16.69 -20.27 -12.02
C ALA A 6 -15.16 -20.40 -11.92
N GLU A 7 -14.43 -19.40 -12.43
CA GLU A 7 -12.96 -19.40 -12.41
C GLU A 7 -12.42 -18.93 -11.05
N PRO A 8 -11.38 -19.59 -10.50
CA PRO A 8 -10.69 -19.10 -9.32
C PRO A 8 -9.99 -17.77 -9.62
N ALA A 9 -10.05 -16.80 -8.71
CA ALA A 9 -9.29 -15.56 -8.88
C ALA A 9 -7.80 -15.70 -8.57
N ASP A 10 -7.37 -16.83 -8.00
CA ASP A 10 -5.97 -17.13 -7.68
C ASP A 10 -5.07 -17.14 -8.95
N SER A 11 -5.64 -17.31 -10.15
CA SER A 11 -4.89 -17.18 -11.40
C SER A 11 -4.34 -15.77 -11.66
N TYR A 12 -4.92 -14.74 -11.03
CA TYR A 12 -4.48 -13.34 -11.19
C TYR A 12 -3.37 -12.93 -10.22
N TYR A 13 -3.16 -13.69 -9.14
CA TYR A 13 -2.14 -13.41 -8.13
C TYR A 13 -1.26 -14.65 -7.97
N GLN A 14 -0.23 -14.72 -8.81
CA GLN A 14 0.64 -15.89 -8.89
C GLN A 14 1.39 -16.07 -7.57
N VAL A 15 1.22 -17.25 -6.99
CA VAL A 15 1.96 -17.73 -5.83
C VAL A 15 3.20 -18.48 -6.33
N ARG A 16 4.30 -18.33 -5.61
CA ARG A 16 5.55 -19.02 -5.91
C ARG A 16 5.36 -20.54 -5.90
N PRO A 17 5.92 -21.30 -6.86
CA PRO A 17 5.75 -22.74 -6.92
C PRO A 17 6.16 -23.48 -5.65
N GLU A 18 7.19 -22.98 -4.95
CA GLU A 18 7.68 -23.52 -3.67
C GLU A 18 6.73 -23.29 -2.48
N CYS A 19 5.73 -22.41 -2.61
CA CYS A 19 4.78 -22.08 -1.55
C CYS A 19 3.48 -22.88 -1.72
N THR A 20 3.44 -24.12 -1.24
CA THR A 20 2.29 -25.03 -1.40
C THR A 20 1.16 -24.82 -0.40
N ASP A 21 1.45 -24.23 0.76
CA ASP A 21 0.52 -24.12 1.90
C ASP A 21 -0.22 -22.77 1.97
N VAL A 22 -0.31 -22.07 0.84
CA VAL A 22 -1.04 -20.80 0.75
C VAL A 22 -2.55 -21.08 0.73
N PRO A 23 -3.35 -20.42 1.58
CA PRO A 23 -4.79 -20.65 1.56
C PRO A 23 -5.39 -20.20 0.23
N LYS A 24 -6.24 -21.05 -0.34
CA LYS A 24 -6.92 -20.76 -1.60
C LYS A 24 -8.05 -19.76 -1.38
N THR A 25 -8.24 -18.85 -2.33
CA THR A 25 -9.32 -17.89 -2.23
C THR A 25 -10.69 -18.58 -2.28
N ARG A 26 -11.62 -18.12 -1.43
CA ARG A 26 -13.03 -18.52 -1.53
C ARG A 26 -13.77 -17.77 -2.63
N PHE A 27 -13.17 -16.70 -3.16
CA PHE A 27 -13.77 -15.90 -4.22
C PHE A 27 -13.68 -16.62 -5.58
N LYS A 28 -14.82 -16.76 -6.24
CA LYS A 28 -14.89 -17.30 -7.60
C LYS A 28 -15.54 -16.30 -8.53
N ILE A 29 -14.93 -16.09 -9.69
CA ILE A 29 -15.47 -15.25 -10.75
C ILE A 29 -16.70 -15.95 -11.29
N LYS A 30 -17.87 -15.34 -11.12
CA LYS A 30 -19.16 -15.91 -11.52
C LYS A 30 -19.73 -15.12 -12.69
N PRO A 31 -19.80 -15.70 -13.90
CA PRO A 31 -20.42 -15.05 -15.05
C PRO A 31 -21.81 -14.51 -14.72
N GLY A 32 -22.10 -13.28 -15.15
CA GLY A 32 -23.38 -12.62 -14.86
C GLY A 32 -23.56 -12.09 -13.43
N LYS A 33 -22.76 -12.54 -12.44
CA LYS A 33 -22.80 -12.05 -11.05
C LYS A 33 -21.67 -11.08 -10.71
N THR A 34 -20.42 -11.46 -10.99
CA THR A 34 -19.24 -10.60 -10.75
C THR A 34 -19.32 -9.33 -11.59
N LEU A 35 -18.83 -8.20 -11.05
CA LEU A 35 -18.70 -6.96 -11.79
C LEU A 35 -17.59 -7.15 -12.84
N SER A 36 -17.99 -7.28 -14.11
CA SER A 36 -17.07 -7.42 -15.24
C SER A 36 -16.68 -6.06 -15.82
N VAL A 37 -15.61 -6.03 -16.62
CA VAL A 37 -15.14 -4.83 -17.34
C VAL A 37 -16.27 -4.15 -18.10
N ARG A 38 -17.02 -4.91 -18.91
CA ARG A 38 -18.16 -4.39 -19.67
C ARG A 38 -19.21 -3.72 -18.79
N LYS A 39 -19.52 -4.32 -17.64
CA LYS A 39 -20.54 -3.76 -16.72
C LYS A 39 -20.02 -2.57 -15.93
N TRP A 40 -18.73 -2.54 -15.66
CA TRP A 40 -18.06 -1.39 -15.06
C TRP A 40 -18.08 -0.19 -16.00
N GLN A 41 -17.69 -0.37 -17.26
CA GLN A 41 -17.76 0.68 -18.29
C GLN A 41 -19.20 1.20 -18.49
N ALA A 42 -20.19 0.30 -18.49
CA ALA A 42 -21.60 0.67 -18.61
C ALA A 42 -22.21 1.31 -17.33
N ALA A 43 -21.46 1.38 -16.22
CA ALA A 43 -21.91 2.02 -15.00
C ALA A 43 -21.72 3.55 -15.01
N PHE A 44 -20.96 4.06 -15.98
CA PHE A 44 -20.71 5.48 -16.16
C PHE A 44 -21.74 6.11 -17.12
N VAL A 45 -22.15 7.35 -16.81
CA VAL A 45 -22.91 8.21 -17.73
C VAL A 45 -21.95 8.80 -18.79
N GLN A 46 -22.46 9.34 -19.91
CA GLN A 46 -21.64 9.89 -21.00
C GLN A 46 -20.59 10.91 -20.54
N GLU A 47 -20.86 11.72 -19.51
CA GLU A 47 -19.92 12.71 -18.98
C GLU A 47 -18.92 12.14 -17.96
N GLY A 48 -19.10 10.88 -17.54
CA GLY A 48 -18.16 10.16 -16.68
C GLY A 48 -18.55 10.06 -15.21
N SER A 49 -19.73 10.52 -14.80
CA SER A 49 -20.25 10.23 -13.46
C SER A 49 -20.62 8.76 -13.32
N LEU A 50 -20.38 8.19 -12.15
CA LEU A 50 -20.57 6.78 -11.81
C LEU A 50 -21.86 6.60 -11.00
N ASP A 51 -22.74 5.69 -11.44
CA ASP A 51 -23.83 5.19 -10.59
C ASP A 51 -23.24 4.26 -9.51
N ILE A 52 -22.70 4.87 -8.46
CA ILE A 52 -22.03 4.16 -7.36
C ILE A 52 -23.02 3.27 -6.60
N GLY A 53 -24.29 3.67 -6.51
CA GLY A 53 -25.33 2.90 -5.83
C GLY A 53 -25.59 1.55 -6.47
N LYS A 54 -25.79 1.51 -7.80
CA LYS A 54 -25.94 0.24 -8.54
C LYS A 54 -24.66 -0.58 -8.53
N THR A 55 -23.51 0.08 -8.65
CA THR A 55 -22.20 -0.57 -8.63
C THR A 55 -21.95 -1.28 -7.30
N LEU A 56 -22.15 -0.61 -6.17
CA LEU A 56 -21.97 -1.19 -4.82
C LEU A 56 -22.89 -2.39 -4.58
N LYS A 57 -24.17 -2.31 -4.96
CA LYS A 57 -25.12 -3.44 -4.86
C LYS A 57 -24.60 -4.67 -5.61
N ARG A 58 -23.94 -4.47 -6.75
CA ARG A 58 -23.38 -5.55 -7.55
C ARG A 58 -22.09 -6.11 -6.95
N ILE A 59 -21.21 -5.24 -6.47
CA ILE A 59 -19.98 -5.64 -5.77
C ILE A 59 -20.31 -6.50 -4.55
N ARG A 60 -21.28 -6.10 -3.73
CA ARG A 60 -21.71 -6.89 -2.55
C ARG A 60 -22.21 -8.28 -2.91
N ARG A 61 -22.91 -8.43 -4.04
CA ARG A 61 -23.50 -9.71 -4.47
C ARG A 61 -22.54 -10.65 -5.19
N GLY A 62 -21.54 -10.11 -5.90
CA GLY A 62 -20.73 -10.88 -6.84
C GLY A 62 -19.24 -10.57 -6.85
N GLY A 63 -18.80 -9.61 -6.05
CA GLY A 63 -17.43 -9.09 -6.03
C GLY A 63 -17.02 -8.38 -7.32
N ILE A 64 -15.72 -8.07 -7.39
CA ILE A 64 -15.08 -7.31 -8.47
C ILE A 64 -14.18 -8.26 -9.26
N HIS A 65 -14.29 -8.21 -10.59
CA HIS A 65 -13.38 -8.95 -11.46
C HIS A 65 -11.94 -8.45 -11.26
N PRO A 66 -10.94 -9.33 -11.07
CA PRO A 66 -9.57 -8.93 -10.71
C PRO A 66 -8.97 -7.85 -11.62
N SER A 67 -9.21 -7.94 -12.93
CA SER A 67 -8.67 -7.00 -13.93
C SER A 67 -9.12 -5.53 -13.81
N ILE A 68 -10.16 -5.23 -13.02
CA ILE A 68 -10.66 -3.86 -12.81
C ILE A 68 -10.60 -3.45 -11.34
N ARG A 69 -9.96 -4.24 -10.48
CA ARG A 69 -9.92 -3.94 -9.05
C ARG A 69 -9.22 -2.62 -8.76
N GLY A 70 -8.10 -2.33 -9.41
CA GLY A 70 -7.39 -1.05 -9.24
C GLY A 70 -8.30 0.14 -9.49
N GLU A 71 -8.91 0.21 -10.67
CA GLU A 71 -9.80 1.31 -11.05
C GLU A 71 -11.03 1.43 -10.13
N VAL A 72 -11.66 0.31 -9.78
CA VAL A 72 -12.81 0.30 -8.87
C VAL A 72 -12.40 0.77 -7.46
N TRP A 73 -11.21 0.38 -6.98
CA TRP A 73 -10.73 0.72 -5.65
C TRP A 73 -10.46 2.21 -5.48
N GLU A 74 -10.04 2.93 -6.54
CA GLU A 74 -9.91 4.38 -6.48
C GLU A 74 -11.25 5.07 -6.12
N PHE A 75 -12.39 4.54 -6.57
CA PHE A 75 -13.71 5.03 -6.14
C PHE A 75 -14.08 4.55 -4.72
N LEU A 76 -13.84 3.27 -4.39
CA LEU A 76 -14.21 2.73 -3.09
C LEU A 76 -13.46 3.40 -1.93
N LEU A 77 -12.18 3.75 -2.16
CA LEU A 77 -11.33 4.45 -1.19
C LEU A 77 -11.56 5.97 -1.20
N GLY A 78 -12.37 6.49 -2.13
CA GLY A 78 -12.66 7.93 -2.22
C GLY A 78 -11.48 8.74 -2.73
N CYS A 79 -10.65 8.13 -3.58
CA CYS A 79 -9.69 8.86 -4.41
C CYS A 79 -10.40 9.67 -5.49
N TYR A 80 -11.53 9.15 -5.98
CA TYR A 80 -12.42 9.84 -6.90
C TYR A 80 -13.83 10.01 -6.33
N ASP A 81 -14.41 11.18 -6.58
CA ASP A 81 -15.84 11.43 -6.36
C ASP A 81 -16.65 10.69 -7.43
N PRO A 82 -17.63 9.85 -7.08
CA PRO A 82 -18.53 9.24 -8.06
C PRO A 82 -19.23 10.24 -8.98
N MET A 83 -19.45 11.48 -8.54
CA MET A 83 -20.10 12.52 -9.35
C MET A 83 -19.14 13.23 -10.29
N SER A 84 -17.83 13.00 -10.17
CA SER A 84 -16.82 13.63 -11.04
C SER A 84 -16.95 13.19 -12.50
N THR A 85 -16.53 14.06 -13.40
CA THR A 85 -16.37 13.76 -14.83
C THR A 85 -15.05 13.03 -15.11
N PHE A 86 -14.88 12.51 -16.33
CA PHE A 86 -13.58 11.94 -16.74
C PHE A 86 -12.44 12.96 -16.68
N GLU A 87 -12.70 14.19 -17.11
CA GLU A 87 -11.70 15.26 -17.15
C GLU A 87 -11.25 15.67 -15.75
N GLU A 88 -12.19 15.86 -14.82
CA GLU A 88 -11.88 16.19 -13.42
C GLU A 88 -11.05 15.10 -12.73
N ARG A 89 -11.33 13.82 -13.04
CA ARG A 89 -10.52 12.70 -12.53
C ARG A 89 -9.12 12.69 -13.11
N GLU A 90 -8.97 13.00 -14.39
CA GLU A 90 -7.66 13.09 -15.03
C GLU A 90 -6.83 14.25 -14.45
N GLN A 91 -7.43 15.43 -14.29
CA GLN A 91 -6.79 16.56 -13.60
C GLN A 91 -6.40 16.20 -12.15
N THR A 92 -7.30 15.52 -11.44
CA THR A 92 -7.04 15.04 -10.07
C THR A 92 -5.90 14.02 -10.03
N ARG A 93 -5.81 13.11 -11.01
CA ARG A 93 -4.71 12.16 -11.16
C ARG A 93 -3.39 12.90 -11.38
N GLN A 94 -3.33 13.77 -12.38
CA GLN A 94 -2.11 14.52 -12.71
C GLN A 94 -1.60 15.34 -11.52
N ARG A 95 -2.48 16.10 -10.86
CA ARG A 95 -2.14 16.87 -9.65
C ARG A 95 -1.59 15.99 -8.54
N ARG A 96 -2.22 14.84 -8.28
CA ARG A 96 -1.81 13.87 -7.26
C ARG A 96 -0.44 13.24 -7.57
N ARG A 97 -0.18 12.90 -8.83
CA ARG A 97 1.11 12.35 -9.26
C ARG A 97 2.24 13.37 -9.12
N LEU A 98 2.01 14.61 -9.53
CA LEU A 98 2.96 15.71 -9.34
C LEU A 98 3.24 15.96 -7.85
N GLN A 99 2.20 15.95 -7.02
CA GLN A 99 2.33 16.15 -5.58
C GLN A 99 3.15 15.03 -4.92
N TYR A 100 2.85 13.77 -5.25
CA TYR A 100 3.62 12.63 -4.75
C TYR A 100 5.09 12.70 -5.19
N ALA A 101 5.35 13.02 -6.46
CA ALA A 101 6.71 13.18 -6.98
C ALA A 101 7.48 14.26 -6.23
N SER A 102 6.84 15.40 -5.93
CA SER A 102 7.45 16.48 -5.12
C SER A 102 7.85 16.01 -3.72
N TRP A 103 6.95 15.29 -3.02
CA TRP A 103 7.24 14.75 -1.69
C TRP A 103 8.33 13.68 -1.72
N LYS A 104 8.33 12.82 -2.75
CA LYS A 104 9.37 11.81 -2.94
C LYS A 104 10.74 12.46 -3.18
N GLU A 105 10.80 13.53 -3.97
CA GLU A 105 12.04 14.28 -4.18
C GLU A 105 12.51 15.02 -2.91
N GLU A 106 11.60 15.51 -2.06
CA GLU A 106 11.95 16.05 -0.75
C GLU A 106 12.58 14.97 0.15
N CYS A 107 11.96 13.78 0.22
CA CYS A 107 12.49 12.64 0.95
C CYS A 107 13.87 12.23 0.43
N LYS A 108 14.05 12.19 -0.89
CA LYS A 108 15.31 11.85 -1.56
C LYS A 108 16.44 12.84 -1.28
N LYS A 109 16.13 14.14 -1.17
CA LYS A 109 17.13 15.15 -0.76
C LYS A 109 17.67 14.92 0.65
N MET A 110 16.87 14.33 1.54
CA MET A 110 17.28 13.99 2.90
C MET A 110 17.91 12.60 2.99
N PHE A 111 17.38 11.62 2.26
CA PHE A 111 17.89 10.26 2.20
C PHE A 111 17.88 9.74 0.75
N PRO A 112 19.01 9.82 0.02
CA PRO A 112 19.06 9.59 -1.43
C PRO A 112 18.73 8.16 -1.90
N VAL A 113 18.63 7.20 -0.98
CA VAL A 113 18.15 5.84 -1.29
C VAL A 113 16.67 5.87 -1.70
N ILE A 114 15.87 6.85 -1.23
CA ILE A 114 14.47 7.01 -1.62
C ILE A 114 14.37 7.25 -3.13
N GLY A 115 13.61 6.41 -3.81
CA GLY A 115 13.45 6.47 -5.27
C GLY A 115 14.64 5.94 -6.07
N SER A 116 15.60 5.28 -5.43
CA SER A 116 16.75 4.64 -6.11
C SER A 116 16.43 3.26 -6.71
N GLY A 117 15.26 2.69 -6.37
CA GLY A 117 14.96 1.29 -6.65
C GLY A 117 15.60 0.30 -5.67
N LYS A 118 16.15 0.80 -4.55
CA LYS A 118 16.66 0.03 -3.42
C LYS A 118 15.99 0.48 -2.13
N PHE A 119 16.15 -0.34 -1.10
CA PHE A 119 15.75 -0.05 0.26
C PHE A 119 16.82 -0.61 1.21
N ILE A 120 16.83 -0.12 2.43
CA ILE A 120 17.73 -0.54 3.49
C ILE A 120 17.01 -1.44 4.48
N THR A 121 17.75 -2.22 5.26
CA THR A 121 17.21 -2.98 6.39
C THR A 121 17.94 -2.71 7.70
N ALA A 122 19.10 -2.04 7.63
CA ALA A 122 19.90 -1.69 8.79
C ALA A 122 19.59 -0.27 9.31
N PRO A 123 19.74 0.00 10.62
CA PRO A 123 19.51 1.31 11.21
C PRO A 123 20.57 2.31 10.76
N VAL A 124 20.13 3.38 10.09
CA VAL A 124 20.97 4.44 9.50
C VAL A 124 21.53 5.40 10.54
N ILE A 125 20.79 5.61 11.62
CA ILE A 125 21.16 6.50 12.72
C ILE A 125 20.86 5.82 14.06
N THR A 126 21.56 6.26 15.10
CA THR A 126 21.30 5.89 16.49
C THR A 126 20.11 6.69 17.03
N GLU A 127 19.55 6.27 18.17
CA GLU A 127 18.48 7.00 18.89
C GLU A 127 18.88 8.44 19.25
N LYS A 128 20.19 8.70 19.38
CA LYS A 128 20.74 10.03 19.65
C LYS A 128 20.88 10.90 18.39
N GLY A 129 20.42 10.43 17.24
CA GLY A 129 20.51 11.12 15.95
C GLY A 129 21.89 11.09 15.30
N GLN A 130 22.82 10.26 15.81
CA GLN A 130 24.17 10.15 15.26
C GLN A 130 24.20 9.10 14.13
N PRO A 131 24.93 9.36 13.02
CA PRO A 131 25.15 8.38 11.95
C PRO A 131 25.65 7.02 12.43
N ASN A 132 25.16 5.96 11.80
CA ASN A 132 25.68 4.61 11.98
C ASN A 132 26.70 4.27 10.87
N TYR A 133 27.98 4.25 11.23
CA TYR A 133 29.09 3.93 10.33
C TYR A 133 29.41 2.43 10.24
N ASP A 134 28.50 1.55 10.65
CA ASP A 134 28.64 0.11 10.45
C ASP A 134 28.90 -0.18 8.95
N PRO A 135 29.92 -0.99 8.60
CA PRO A 135 30.24 -1.32 7.21
C PRO A 135 29.06 -1.86 6.40
N LEU A 136 28.14 -2.63 7.02
CA LEU A 136 26.95 -3.16 6.36
C LEU A 136 25.97 -2.04 6.01
N VAL A 137 25.76 -1.08 6.91
CA VAL A 137 24.90 0.09 6.67
C VAL A 137 25.46 0.94 5.53
N LEU A 138 26.77 1.20 5.55
CA LEU A 138 27.44 1.96 4.51
C LEU A 138 27.33 1.26 3.15
N GLN A 139 27.44 -0.06 3.12
CA GLN A 139 27.27 -0.85 1.91
C GLN A 139 25.84 -0.78 1.36
N GLU A 140 24.81 -0.90 2.21
CA GLU A 140 23.42 -0.77 1.78
C GLU A 140 23.13 0.63 1.19
N ILE A 141 23.67 1.69 1.82
CA ILE A 141 23.53 3.06 1.31
C ILE A 141 24.25 3.21 -0.03
N ASN A 142 25.48 2.72 -0.16
CA ASN A 142 26.24 2.74 -1.42
C ASN A 142 25.53 1.99 -2.55
N LEU A 143 24.79 0.92 -2.24
CA LEU A 143 24.02 0.19 -3.24
C LEU A 143 22.79 0.98 -3.70
N GLY A 144 22.27 1.87 -2.85
CA GLY A 144 21.12 2.73 -3.11
C GLY A 144 21.46 4.12 -3.63
N THR A 145 22.74 4.52 -3.70
CA THR A 145 23.14 5.86 -4.13
C THR A 145 24.40 5.83 -4.98
N ASN A 146 24.63 6.87 -5.80
CA ASN A 146 25.89 7.05 -6.53
C ASN A 146 27.00 7.70 -5.67
N SER A 147 26.79 7.81 -4.35
CA SER A 147 27.67 8.52 -3.42
C SER A 147 28.19 7.57 -2.35
N ASN A 148 29.41 7.76 -1.86
CA ASN A 148 29.88 7.00 -0.70
C ASN A 148 28.99 7.31 0.52
N GLY A 149 28.59 6.27 1.25
CA GLY A 149 27.74 6.36 2.44
C GLY A 149 28.42 7.18 3.55
N SER A 150 29.75 7.15 3.61
CA SER A 150 30.54 8.02 4.47
C SER A 150 30.32 9.50 4.15
N ASP A 151 30.31 9.86 2.87
CA ASP A 151 30.16 11.24 2.40
C ASP A 151 28.73 11.72 2.65
N PHE A 152 27.75 10.83 2.48
CA PHE A 152 26.36 11.10 2.84
C PHE A 152 26.21 11.47 4.32
N PHE A 153 26.76 10.66 5.22
CA PHE A 153 26.70 10.93 6.67
C PHE A 153 27.50 12.17 7.08
N GLN A 154 28.63 12.43 6.42
CA GLN A 154 29.40 13.65 6.62
C GLN A 154 28.59 14.88 6.19
N GLN A 155 27.87 14.82 5.07
CA GLN A 155 26.99 15.91 4.64
C GLN A 155 25.79 16.10 5.58
N LEU A 156 25.17 15.01 6.07
CA LEU A 156 24.09 15.08 7.05
C LEU A 156 24.51 15.82 8.32
N THR A 157 25.71 15.52 8.82
CA THR A 157 26.24 16.12 10.07
C THR A 157 26.81 17.52 9.86
N SER A 158 27.28 17.84 8.64
CA SER A 158 27.84 19.17 8.31
C SER A 158 26.79 20.29 8.27
N ARG A 159 25.51 19.96 8.10
CA ARG A 159 24.40 20.94 8.06
C ARG A 159 23.93 21.38 9.45
N GLY A 160 24.60 20.95 10.52
CA GLY A 160 24.21 21.19 11.91
C GLY A 160 23.42 20.01 12.50
N PRO A 161 22.87 20.16 13.72
CA PRO A 161 22.06 19.12 14.33
C PRO A 161 20.82 18.84 13.48
N LEU A 162 20.54 17.55 13.24
CA LEU A 162 19.35 17.13 12.51
C LEU A 162 18.08 17.55 13.27
N ASP A 163 17.08 18.03 12.54
CA ASP A 163 15.75 18.26 13.09
C ASP A 163 15.23 16.95 13.70
N LYS A 164 14.61 17.04 14.88
CA LYS A 164 13.94 15.93 15.56
C LYS A 164 12.97 15.19 14.61
N LYS A 165 12.31 15.91 13.70
CA LYS A 165 11.45 15.30 12.68
C LYS A 165 12.23 14.35 11.75
N VAL A 166 13.38 14.80 11.27
CA VAL A 166 14.24 14.03 10.36
C VAL A 166 14.81 12.82 11.08
N ILE A 167 15.24 12.98 12.33
CA ILE A 167 15.71 11.86 13.17
C ILE A 167 14.60 10.82 13.32
N GLN A 168 13.40 11.22 13.73
CA GLN A 168 12.30 10.28 13.92
C GLN A 168 11.94 9.52 12.64
N TRP A 169 11.95 10.20 11.50
CA TRP A 169 11.70 9.59 10.21
C TRP A 169 12.83 8.63 9.77
N LEU A 170 14.10 9.04 9.90
CA LEU A 170 15.24 8.15 9.59
C LEU A 170 15.25 6.90 10.49
N LEU A 171 14.84 7.03 11.76
CA LEU A 171 14.67 5.90 12.66
C LEU A 171 13.57 4.95 12.18
N SER A 172 12.51 5.39 11.50
CA SER A 172 11.46 4.50 11.01
C SER A 172 11.86 3.74 9.74
N LEU A 173 12.79 4.25 8.93
CA LEU A 173 13.15 3.66 7.62
C LEU A 173 13.65 2.22 7.69
N HIS A 174 14.44 1.87 8.72
CA HIS A 174 14.93 0.50 8.88
C HIS A 174 13.79 -0.46 9.25
N GLN A 175 12.86 -0.04 10.10
CA GLN A 175 11.68 -0.82 10.45
C GLN A 175 10.79 -1.04 9.22
N ILE A 176 10.57 0.00 8.42
CA ILE A 176 9.87 -0.11 7.12
C ILE A 176 10.59 -1.12 6.22
N GLY A 177 11.92 -1.04 6.16
CA GLY A 177 12.75 -1.96 5.38
C GLY A 177 12.60 -3.43 5.78
N LEU A 178 12.65 -3.71 7.08
CA LEU A 178 12.41 -5.04 7.62
C LEU A 178 10.99 -5.54 7.30
N ASP A 179 10.00 -4.66 7.40
CA ASP A 179 8.59 -4.95 7.10
C ASP A 179 8.35 -5.21 5.61
N VAL A 180 8.97 -4.43 4.73
CA VAL A 180 8.94 -4.64 3.27
C VAL A 180 9.57 -5.98 2.92
N ASN A 181 10.70 -6.34 3.52
CA ASN A 181 11.39 -7.60 3.23
C ASN A 181 10.59 -8.85 3.64
N ARG A 182 9.65 -8.71 4.58
CA ARG A 182 8.80 -9.83 5.06
C ARG A 182 7.41 -9.88 4.40
N THR A 183 6.93 -8.78 3.80
CA THR A 183 5.58 -8.68 3.24
C THR A 183 5.39 -9.62 2.04
N ASP A 184 4.29 -10.39 2.08
CA ASP A 184 3.75 -11.22 0.99
C ASP A 184 4.77 -12.01 0.17
N ARG A 185 5.78 -12.58 0.85
CA ARG A 185 6.89 -13.34 0.23
C ARG A 185 6.44 -14.53 -0.61
N THR A 186 5.22 -15.02 -0.43
CA THR A 186 4.65 -16.11 -1.22
C THR A 186 4.20 -15.67 -2.61
N LEU A 187 4.03 -14.37 -2.86
CA LEU A 187 3.62 -13.84 -4.15
C LEU A 187 4.83 -13.68 -5.08
N VAL A 188 4.70 -14.15 -6.32
CA VAL A 188 5.67 -13.94 -7.41
C VAL A 188 5.88 -12.44 -7.67
N PHE A 189 4.86 -11.62 -7.39
CA PHE A 189 4.91 -10.16 -7.53
C PHE A 189 6.13 -9.55 -6.81
N TYR A 190 6.48 -10.03 -5.62
CA TYR A 190 7.60 -9.51 -4.82
C TYR A 190 8.96 -10.14 -5.12
N GLU A 191 9.06 -11.01 -6.14
CA GLU A 191 10.38 -11.43 -6.67
C GLU A 191 11.11 -10.26 -7.34
N LYS A 192 10.34 -9.33 -7.93
CA LYS A 192 10.89 -8.13 -8.54
C LYS A 192 11.27 -7.14 -7.44
N LYS A 193 12.58 -6.85 -7.33
CA LYS A 193 13.11 -5.85 -6.39
C LYS A 193 12.47 -4.46 -6.58
N GLU A 194 12.06 -4.14 -7.81
CA GLU A 194 11.33 -2.90 -8.14
C GLU A 194 10.02 -2.76 -7.36
N ASN A 195 9.30 -3.86 -7.12
CA ASN A 195 8.04 -3.83 -6.38
C ASN A 195 8.27 -3.67 -4.87
N LEU A 196 9.34 -4.29 -4.34
CA LEU A 196 9.76 -4.07 -2.95
C LEU A 196 10.23 -2.63 -2.73
N SER A 197 11.02 -2.08 -3.64
CA SER A 197 11.44 -0.68 -3.54
C SER A 197 10.27 0.28 -3.68
N LYS A 198 9.28 -0.03 -4.54
CA LYS A 198 8.04 0.75 -4.67
C LYS A 198 7.26 0.77 -3.34
N LEU A 199 7.13 -0.38 -2.68
CA LEU A 199 6.49 -0.48 -1.36
C LEU A 199 7.24 0.36 -0.33
N TRP A 200 8.56 0.24 -0.28
CA TRP A 200 9.40 0.99 0.65
C TRP A 200 9.31 2.51 0.40
N ASP A 201 9.35 2.96 -0.85
CA ASP A 201 9.23 4.37 -1.22
C ASP A 201 7.89 4.96 -0.76
N ILE A 202 6.77 4.28 -1.05
CA ILE A 202 5.43 4.73 -0.64
C ILE A 202 5.32 4.87 0.87
N LEU A 203 5.76 3.86 1.62
CA LEU A 203 5.70 3.86 3.09
C LEU A 203 6.61 4.93 3.70
N SER A 204 7.80 5.10 3.13
CA SER A 204 8.77 6.12 3.57
C SER A 204 8.23 7.53 3.33
N VAL A 205 7.63 7.78 2.16
CA VAL A 205 6.99 9.07 1.84
C VAL A 205 5.78 9.31 2.74
N TYR A 206 4.93 8.30 2.98
CA TYR A 206 3.80 8.43 3.88
C TYR A 206 4.24 8.83 5.30
N ALA A 207 5.23 8.12 5.86
CA ALA A 207 5.76 8.39 7.20
C ALA A 207 6.37 9.80 7.34
N TRP A 208 6.80 10.42 6.24
CA TRP A 208 7.29 11.79 6.23
C TRP A 208 6.17 12.84 6.25
N ILE A 209 5.07 12.56 5.55
CA ILE A 209 3.95 13.47 5.34
C ILE A 209 3.02 13.48 6.55
N ASP A 210 2.57 12.30 6.98
CA ASP A 210 1.65 12.14 8.11
C ASP A 210 2.45 11.84 9.38
N LYS A 211 2.86 12.90 10.08
CA LYS A 211 3.74 12.80 11.25
C LYS A 211 3.02 12.33 12.51
N GLU A 212 1.71 12.53 12.56
CA GLU A 212 0.91 12.14 13.73
C GLU A 212 0.77 10.63 13.78
N VAL A 213 0.59 10.01 12.62
CA VAL A 213 0.56 8.55 12.47
C VAL A 213 1.97 7.98 12.34
N GLY A 214 2.81 8.59 11.50
CA GLY A 214 4.12 8.09 11.12
C GLY A 214 4.05 6.73 10.44
N TYR A 215 4.90 5.80 10.87
CA TYR A 215 4.85 4.40 10.45
C TYR A 215 4.60 3.49 11.65
N CYS A 216 3.61 2.62 11.51
CA CYS A 216 3.27 1.58 12.47
C CYS A 216 3.37 0.20 11.81
N GLN A 217 3.74 -0.80 12.61
CA GLN A 217 3.87 -2.17 12.16
C GLN A 217 2.57 -2.66 11.50
N GLY A 218 2.69 -3.31 10.33
CA GLY A 218 1.56 -3.83 9.56
C GLY A 218 1.05 -2.89 8.46
N MET A 219 1.52 -1.64 8.41
CA MET A 219 1.20 -0.73 7.31
C MET A 219 1.74 -1.22 5.96
N SER A 220 2.82 -2.01 5.94
CA SER A 220 3.31 -2.64 4.70
C SER A 220 2.30 -3.63 4.11
N ASP A 221 1.66 -4.42 4.96
CA ASP A 221 0.64 -5.38 4.54
C ASP A 221 -0.64 -4.67 4.05
N LEU A 222 -0.97 -3.50 4.63
CA LEU A 222 -2.06 -2.65 4.14
C LEU A 222 -1.74 -1.99 2.79
N CYS A 223 -0.48 -1.65 2.56
CA CYS A 223 -0.03 -1.01 1.33
C CYS A 223 0.16 -2.01 0.18
N SER A 224 0.53 -3.26 0.49
CA SER A 224 0.80 -4.31 -0.50
C SER A 224 -0.31 -4.50 -1.55
N PRO A 225 -1.61 -4.59 -1.18
CA PRO A 225 -2.69 -4.65 -2.16
C PRO A 225 -2.73 -3.44 -3.10
N MET A 226 -2.34 -2.25 -2.66
CA MET A 226 -2.38 -1.05 -3.50
C MET A 226 -1.37 -1.14 -4.63
N ILE A 227 -0.15 -1.56 -4.34
CA ILE A 227 0.92 -1.68 -5.35
C ILE A 227 0.69 -2.86 -6.29
N ILE A 228 -0.01 -3.90 -5.83
CA ILE A 228 -0.40 -5.04 -6.67
C ILE A 228 -1.52 -4.63 -7.65
N LEU A 229 -2.46 -3.79 -7.20
CA LEU A 229 -3.64 -3.41 -7.97
C LEU A 229 -3.42 -2.20 -8.89
N LEU A 230 -2.46 -1.34 -8.57
CA LEU A 230 -2.22 -0.07 -9.25
C LEU A 230 -0.79 -0.06 -9.78
N GLU A 231 -0.65 0.10 -11.09
CA GLU A 231 0.64 0.09 -11.77
C GLU A 231 1.50 1.30 -11.36
N GLU A 232 0.86 2.47 -11.27
CA GLU A 232 1.49 3.75 -10.98
C GLU A 232 1.66 3.95 -9.48
N GLU A 233 2.91 4.14 -9.05
CA GLU A 233 3.29 4.25 -7.64
C GLU A 233 2.53 5.37 -6.90
N ALA A 234 2.36 6.52 -7.56
CA ALA A 234 1.63 7.64 -6.99
C ALA A 234 0.15 7.31 -6.75
N ASP A 235 -0.50 6.58 -7.66
CA ASP A 235 -1.91 6.22 -7.49
C ASP A 235 -2.07 5.21 -6.34
N ALA A 236 -1.11 4.29 -6.19
CA ALA A 236 -1.02 3.39 -5.05
C ALA A 236 -0.82 4.14 -3.72
N PHE A 237 0.07 5.15 -3.69
CA PHE A 237 0.26 6.03 -2.54
C PHE A 237 -1.05 6.71 -2.13
N TRP A 238 -1.80 7.29 -3.07
CA TRP A 238 -3.02 8.00 -2.74
C TRP A 238 -4.16 7.06 -2.29
N CYS A 239 -4.22 5.84 -2.83
CA CYS A 239 -5.14 4.83 -2.32
C CYS A 239 -4.78 4.42 -0.89
N PHE A 240 -3.49 4.24 -0.61
CA PHE A 240 -2.98 3.94 0.72
C PHE A 240 -3.24 5.08 1.71
N GLU A 241 -2.97 6.33 1.35
CA GLU A 241 -3.27 7.52 2.18
C GLU A 241 -4.75 7.56 2.56
N ARG A 242 -5.63 7.37 1.58
CA ARG A 242 -7.08 7.37 1.81
C ARG A 242 -7.52 6.24 2.74
N LEU A 243 -6.91 5.07 2.62
CA LEU A 243 -7.15 3.95 3.52
C LEU A 243 -6.73 4.33 4.95
N MET A 244 -5.51 4.83 5.14
CA MET A 244 -4.99 5.20 6.45
C MET A 244 -5.81 6.31 7.10
N ARG A 245 -6.18 7.35 6.36
CA ARG A 245 -7.03 8.45 6.85
C ARG A 245 -8.38 7.92 7.37
N ARG A 246 -8.98 6.95 6.68
CA ARG A 246 -10.25 6.33 7.13
C ARG A 246 -10.04 5.50 8.38
N LEU A 247 -8.94 4.77 8.49
CA LEU A 247 -8.61 3.98 9.68
C LEU A 247 -8.42 4.90 10.90
N VAL A 248 -7.60 5.95 10.76
CA VAL A 248 -7.33 6.92 11.83
C VAL A 248 -8.60 7.62 12.30
N LEU A 249 -9.43 8.11 11.37
CA LEU A 249 -10.73 8.72 11.73
C LEU A 249 -11.65 7.73 12.46
N THR A 250 -11.67 6.46 12.04
CA THR A 250 -12.44 5.43 12.74
C THR A 250 -11.90 5.19 14.15
N LEU A 251 -10.57 5.20 14.31
CA LEU A 251 -9.92 5.01 15.60
C LEU A 251 -10.14 6.17 16.59
N HIS A 252 -10.34 7.39 16.09
CA HIS A 252 -10.59 8.57 16.93
C HIS A 252 -12.05 8.76 17.34
N ILE A 253 -13.00 8.26 16.54
CA ILE A 253 -14.44 8.51 16.76
C ILE A 253 -15.08 7.43 17.64
N PHE A 254 -14.52 6.24 17.68
CA PHE A 254 -15.07 5.09 18.38
C PHE A 254 -14.07 4.61 19.45
N SER A 255 -14.53 4.17 20.63
CA SER A 255 -13.67 3.47 21.60
C SER A 255 -13.13 2.16 21.00
N ILE A 256 -12.03 1.55 21.47
CA ILE A 256 -11.50 0.28 20.90
C ILE A 256 -12.58 -0.82 20.83
N GLU A 257 -13.52 -0.83 21.77
CA GLU A 257 -14.66 -1.76 21.80
C GLU A 257 -15.74 -1.40 20.77
N GLU A 258 -16.03 -0.11 20.58
CA GLU A 258 -16.91 0.37 19.52
C GLU A 258 -16.26 0.35 18.14
N ILE A 259 -14.92 0.41 18.02
CA ILE A 259 -14.16 0.13 16.81
C ILE A 259 -14.20 -1.37 16.57
N SER A 260 -14.13 -2.22 17.59
CA SER A 260 -14.31 -3.67 17.44
C SER A 260 -15.73 -4.03 16.97
N ALA A 261 -16.74 -3.33 17.49
CA ALA A 261 -18.15 -3.48 17.11
C ALA A 261 -18.52 -2.76 15.79
N ALA A 262 -17.95 -1.59 15.51
CA ALA A 262 -18.12 -0.85 14.25
C ALA A 262 -17.26 -1.42 13.14
N LEU A 263 -16.05 -1.96 13.39
CA LEU A 263 -15.34 -2.92 12.51
C LEU A 263 -16.04 -4.28 12.48
N GLY A 264 -16.95 -4.52 13.42
CA GLY A 264 -17.92 -5.60 13.51
C GLY A 264 -19.16 -5.38 12.62
N ASP A 265 -19.46 -4.15 12.18
CA ASP A 265 -20.57 -3.85 11.26
C ASP A 265 -20.09 -3.24 9.92
N LEU A 266 -18.91 -2.61 9.91
CA LEU A 266 -17.96 -2.52 8.78
C LEU A 266 -17.35 -3.92 8.45
N LEU A 267 -17.88 -4.99 9.07
CA LEU A 267 -17.71 -6.39 8.68
C LEU A 267 -18.15 -6.68 7.22
N GLU A 268 -18.95 -5.81 6.58
CA GLU A 268 -19.28 -5.97 5.14
C GLU A 268 -18.16 -5.47 4.19
N LEU A 269 -17.35 -4.49 4.59
CA LEU A 269 -16.12 -4.14 3.83
C LEU A 269 -14.96 -5.07 4.17
N LYS A 270 -15.01 -5.62 5.36
CA LYS A 270 -14.32 -6.85 5.73
C LYS A 270 -14.75 -8.04 4.87
N LEU A 271 -15.77 -8.07 4.02
CA LEU A 271 -15.92 -9.25 3.12
C LEU A 271 -14.85 -9.27 2.01
N ASN A 272 -14.39 -8.11 1.53
CA ASN A 272 -13.27 -8.04 0.59
C ASN A 272 -11.91 -8.12 1.32
N LEU A 273 -11.84 -7.60 2.55
CA LEU A 273 -10.65 -7.70 3.41
C LEU A 273 -10.53 -9.03 4.19
N LEU A 274 -11.61 -9.80 4.40
CA LEU A 274 -11.65 -11.14 5.04
C LEU A 274 -11.43 -12.24 4.01
N ILE A 275 -11.74 -12.03 2.73
CA ILE A 275 -11.23 -12.92 1.67
C ILE A 275 -9.69 -12.77 1.58
N TRP A 276 -9.18 -11.56 1.88
CA TRP A 276 -7.76 -11.26 2.00
C TRP A 276 -7.16 -11.80 3.33
N LEU A 277 -7.81 -11.65 4.49
CA LEU A 277 -7.32 -12.15 5.79
C LEU A 277 -7.58 -13.66 6.06
N GLN A 278 -8.59 -14.30 5.45
CA GLN A 278 -8.73 -15.78 5.46
C GLN A 278 -7.62 -16.45 4.63
N SER A 279 -6.96 -15.70 3.75
CA SER A 279 -5.76 -16.15 3.01
C SER A 279 -4.43 -15.88 3.74
N LEU A 280 -4.46 -15.24 4.92
CA LEU A 280 -3.28 -15.03 5.77
C LEU A 280 -3.29 -15.87 7.07
N ARG A 281 -4.39 -16.56 7.39
CA ARG A 281 -4.53 -17.36 8.63
C ARG A 281 -3.86 -18.75 8.62
N LEU A 282 -3.08 -19.13 7.59
CA LEU A 282 -2.34 -20.40 7.58
C LEU A 282 -0.83 -20.28 7.86
N LEU A 283 -0.24 -19.10 8.10
CA LEU A 283 1.23 -18.98 8.11
C LEU A 283 1.95 -18.40 9.34
N THR A 284 1.32 -18.07 10.47
CA THR A 284 2.07 -17.88 11.74
C THR A 284 1.23 -18.23 12.98
N PRO A 285 1.63 -19.21 13.82
CA PRO A 285 0.81 -19.68 14.94
C PRO A 285 0.84 -18.89 16.25
N ASN A 286 1.67 -17.87 16.44
CA ASN A 286 1.88 -17.31 17.79
C ASN A 286 1.88 -15.77 17.81
N PHE A 287 0.72 -15.19 18.09
CA PHE A 287 0.59 -13.89 18.74
C PHE A 287 -0.65 -13.92 19.64
N THR A 288 -0.48 -14.57 20.79
CA THR A 288 -1.30 -14.41 21.99
C THR A 288 -0.33 -14.13 23.13
N ASN A 289 -0.63 -13.09 23.92
CA ASN A 289 0.14 -12.48 25.01
C ASN A 289 1.00 -11.29 24.57
N ILE A 290 0.39 -10.10 24.56
CA ILE A 290 0.51 -9.02 25.55
C ILE A 290 -0.72 -8.13 25.41
#